data_AF-A0A7W1ASQ4-F1
#
_entry.id   AF-A0A7W1ASQ4-F1
#
_cell.length_a   1.000
_cell.length_b   1.000
_cell.length_c   1.000
_cell.angle_alpha   90.00
_cell.angle_beta   90.00
_cell.angle_gamma   90.00
#
_symmetry.space_group_name_H-M   'P 1'
#
loop_
_entity.id
_entity.type
_entity.pdbx_description
1 polymer ?
#
loop_
_entity_poly.entity_id
_entity_poly.type
_entity_poly.pdbx_seq_one_letter_code
_entity_poly.pdbx_strand_id
1 'polypeptide(L)'
;MVAPAEVITNARPNMFSLRWIINGREDLIWFIGSVLSSYALLLLYIKRIVPLVPMVALWAILIDAPHVFGTFSRTYFDRTERRNRAGLLWGSLLFFLLGPFMVYLGAGLIFFFLAALWAYYHLVKQHYGFMVLYKKKNGDLSPADNILDRLLLIFAFNYPFVAFIAQDPEAMARVPAALQSGINGLAMFLLAGTIIVAVVWVCRQIQRAITSLPLNVPKYLLLAAAIPMHWIVLLTPMPHKPIAIVAILTIYHNLQYHRLIWFHNQKYTSNAESPAGRPRCGAKTAAVRGGPPIRFEGVSDITNMDLRAKYGAAEMISRRLLFYVAFGIFFALIYQGPRQYLGYVSLNERGSTGALTEPAFANQLGISFLWGFAFIHYYLDSKIWRVRRDPSVGKALKMD
;
A
#
# COMPACT_ATOMS: atom_id res chain seq x y z
N MET A 1 62.66 9.57 -8.41
CA MET A 1 61.37 9.14 -8.98
C MET A 1 60.27 9.57 -8.02
N VAL A 2 59.51 10.60 -8.37
CA VAL A 2 58.39 11.12 -7.58
C VAL A 2 57.15 10.33 -7.97
N ALA A 3 56.48 9.70 -7.01
CA ALA A 3 55.24 8.98 -7.26
C ALA A 3 54.15 9.96 -7.75
N PRO A 4 53.35 9.60 -8.78
CA PRO A 4 52.27 10.47 -9.21
C PRO A 4 51.18 10.48 -8.13
N ALA A 5 50.79 11.67 -7.71
CA ALA A 5 49.64 11.88 -6.85
C ALA A 5 48.38 11.40 -7.57
N GLU A 6 47.71 10.41 -7.00
CA GLU A 6 46.40 9.95 -7.45
C GLU A 6 45.41 11.08 -7.21
N VAL A 7 45.07 11.81 -8.29
CA VAL A 7 44.02 12.83 -8.27
C VAL A 7 42.71 12.07 -8.06
N ILE A 8 42.27 11.96 -6.81
CA ILE A 8 40.91 11.58 -6.48
C ILE A 8 40.03 12.69 -7.06
N THR A 9 39.54 12.47 -8.28
CA THR A 9 38.50 13.30 -8.87
C THR A 9 37.30 13.17 -7.96
N ASN A 10 37.11 14.14 -7.06
CA ASN A 10 35.88 14.32 -6.32
C ASN A 10 34.77 14.51 -7.36
N ALA A 11 34.11 13.42 -7.71
CA ALA A 11 32.94 13.44 -8.57
C ALA A 11 31.97 14.45 -7.95
N ARG A 12 31.67 15.54 -8.69
CA ARG A 12 30.71 16.53 -8.23
C ARG A 12 29.45 15.78 -7.78
N PRO A 13 28.94 16.03 -6.56
CA PRO A 13 27.75 15.34 -6.11
C PRO A 13 26.65 15.61 -7.15
N ASN A 14 26.13 14.54 -7.77
CA ASN A 14 25.04 14.67 -8.71
C ASN A 14 23.89 15.40 -8.02
N MET A 15 23.47 16.54 -8.59
CA MET A 15 22.35 17.34 -8.07
C MET A 15 21.08 16.48 -7.93
N PHE A 16 20.92 15.46 -8.77
CA PHE A 16 19.83 14.49 -8.68
C PHE A 16 20.25 13.21 -7.98
N SER A 17 19.56 12.89 -6.89
CA SER A 17 19.70 11.62 -6.18
C SER A 17 18.68 10.61 -6.74
N LEU A 18 19.20 9.51 -7.30
CA LEU A 18 18.44 8.49 -8.02
C LEU A 18 18.50 7.13 -7.30
N ARG A 19 18.55 7.13 -5.96
CA ARG A 19 18.53 5.88 -5.18
C ARG A 19 17.09 5.39 -5.03
N TRP A 20 16.74 4.43 -5.86
CA TRP A 20 15.44 3.76 -5.90
C TRP A 20 15.27 2.73 -4.76
N ILE A 21 14.03 2.38 -4.42
CA ILE A 21 13.66 1.36 -3.42
C ILE A 21 14.08 -0.03 -3.92
N ILE A 22 13.67 -0.41 -5.13
CA ILE A 22 14.06 -1.67 -5.78
C ILE A 22 15.12 -1.39 -6.85
N ASN A 23 14.71 -0.72 -7.93
CA ASN A 23 15.56 -0.19 -9.01
C ASN A 23 14.73 0.77 -9.86
N GLY A 24 15.38 1.59 -10.70
CA GLY A 24 14.69 2.64 -11.45
C GLY A 24 13.54 2.16 -12.33
N ARG A 25 13.69 1.03 -13.02
CA ARG A 25 12.63 0.48 -13.87
C ARG A 25 11.43 0.01 -13.05
N GLU A 26 11.68 -0.75 -11.99
CA GLU A 26 10.62 -1.29 -11.14
C GLU A 26 9.87 -0.19 -10.38
N ASP A 27 10.59 0.79 -9.86
CA ASP A 27 10.02 1.93 -9.16
C ASP A 27 9.19 2.81 -10.09
N LEU A 28 9.69 3.09 -11.31
CA LEU A 28 8.95 3.85 -12.31
C LEU A 28 7.69 3.13 -12.80
N ILE A 29 7.71 1.81 -12.97
CA ILE A 29 6.53 1.07 -13.44
C ILE A 29 5.50 0.90 -12.32
N TRP A 30 5.92 0.40 -11.16
CA TRP A 30 5.00 -0.09 -10.14
C TRP A 30 4.72 0.91 -9.03
N PHE A 31 5.65 1.80 -8.72
CA PHE A 31 5.48 2.77 -7.64
C PHE A 31 5.01 4.13 -8.13
N ILE A 32 5.31 4.49 -9.38
CA ILE A 32 4.99 5.80 -9.95
C ILE A 32 3.97 5.64 -11.10
N GLY A 33 4.34 4.89 -12.14
CA GLY A 33 3.58 4.75 -13.38
C GLY A 33 2.27 3.97 -13.24
N SER A 34 2.15 3.14 -12.21
CA SER A 34 0.90 2.44 -11.88
C SER A 34 -0.25 3.41 -11.56
N VAL A 35 0.03 4.70 -11.31
CA VAL A 35 -0.99 5.76 -11.20
C VAL A 35 -1.85 5.87 -12.47
N LEU A 36 -1.31 5.51 -13.63
CA LEU A 36 -2.04 5.50 -14.89
C LEU A 36 -3.24 4.54 -14.85
N SER A 37 -3.20 3.50 -14.02
CA SER A 37 -4.35 2.60 -13.83
C SER A 37 -5.55 3.31 -13.20
N SER A 38 -5.33 4.22 -12.24
CA SER A 38 -6.38 5.05 -11.64
C SER A 38 -6.98 6.00 -12.68
N TYR A 39 -6.15 6.66 -13.48
CA TYR A 39 -6.66 7.53 -14.56
C TYR A 39 -7.41 6.76 -15.65
N ALA A 40 -6.90 5.59 -16.05
CA ALA A 40 -7.57 4.73 -17.00
C ALA A 40 -8.95 4.29 -16.49
N LEU A 41 -9.03 3.82 -15.24
CA LEU A 41 -10.29 3.39 -14.64
C LEU A 41 -11.28 4.55 -14.49
N LEU A 42 -10.80 5.74 -14.10
CA LEU A 42 -11.58 6.97 -14.05
C LEU A 42 -12.18 7.31 -15.43
N LEU A 43 -11.36 7.31 -16.48
CA LEU A 43 -11.79 7.63 -17.84
C LEU A 43 -12.79 6.60 -18.36
N LEU A 44 -12.52 5.32 -18.17
CA LEU A 44 -13.43 4.24 -18.57
C LEU A 44 -14.80 4.35 -17.87
N TYR A 45 -14.80 4.71 -16.58
CA TYR A 45 -16.02 4.89 -15.81
C TYR A 45 -16.82 6.12 -16.23
N ILE A 46 -16.17 7.29 -16.33
CA ILE A 46 -16.83 8.55 -16.72
C ILE A 46 -17.37 8.48 -18.15
N LYS A 47 -16.64 7.83 -19.07
CA LYS A 47 -17.09 7.58 -20.45
C LYS A 47 -18.17 6.49 -20.54
N ARG A 48 -18.59 5.90 -19.41
CA ARG A 48 -19.59 4.83 -19.32
C ARG A 48 -19.24 3.59 -20.15
N ILE A 49 -17.94 3.37 -20.40
CA ILE A 49 -17.42 2.20 -21.12
C ILE A 49 -17.52 0.96 -20.22
N VAL A 50 -17.25 1.13 -18.92
CA VAL A 50 -17.35 0.05 -17.93
C VAL A 50 -18.45 0.40 -16.92
N PRO A 51 -19.46 -0.46 -16.72
CA PRO A 51 -20.50 -0.24 -15.72
C PRO A 51 -19.93 -0.35 -14.28
N LEU A 52 -20.54 0.36 -13.33
CA LEU A 52 -20.07 0.43 -11.94
C LEU A 52 -19.88 -0.94 -11.29
N VAL A 53 -20.89 -1.81 -11.36
CA VAL A 53 -20.91 -3.08 -10.64
C VAL A 53 -19.81 -4.03 -11.12
N PRO A 54 -19.68 -4.35 -12.43
CA PRO A 54 -18.54 -5.13 -12.94
C PRO A 54 -17.18 -4.50 -12.63
N MET A 55 -17.06 -3.18 -12.73
CA MET A 55 -15.81 -2.47 -12.43
C MET A 55 -15.36 -2.73 -10.98
N VAL A 56 -16.26 -2.48 -10.02
CA VAL A 56 -15.98 -2.63 -8.60
C VAL A 56 -15.81 -4.11 -8.25
N ALA A 57 -16.61 -5.01 -8.82
CA ALA A 57 -16.49 -6.43 -8.56
C ALA A 57 -15.15 -7.01 -9.04
N LEU A 58 -14.75 -6.70 -10.28
CA LEU A 58 -13.47 -7.14 -10.85
C LEU A 58 -12.28 -6.56 -10.09
N TRP A 59 -12.31 -5.25 -9.78
CA TRP A 59 -11.29 -4.63 -8.94
C TRP A 59 -11.22 -5.29 -7.55
N ALA A 60 -12.36 -5.50 -6.90
CA ALA A 60 -12.42 -6.06 -5.55
C ALA A 60 -11.86 -7.50 -5.51
N ILE A 61 -12.20 -8.32 -6.52
CA ILE A 61 -11.82 -9.73 -6.57
C ILE A 61 -10.39 -9.92 -7.06
N LEU A 62 -9.98 -9.21 -8.12
CA LEU A 62 -8.70 -9.45 -8.79
C LEU A 62 -7.55 -8.61 -8.23
N ILE A 63 -7.85 -7.48 -7.59
CA ILE A 63 -6.83 -6.51 -7.17
C ILE A 63 -6.84 -6.29 -5.66
N ASP A 64 -7.99 -5.93 -5.08
CA ASP A 64 -8.12 -5.55 -3.66
C ASP A 64 -8.01 -6.73 -2.70
N ALA A 65 -8.79 -7.78 -2.92
CA ALA A 65 -8.72 -8.95 -2.05
C ALA A 65 -7.33 -9.63 -2.07
N PRO A 66 -6.68 -9.83 -3.23
CA PRO A 66 -5.29 -10.28 -3.26
C PRO A 66 -4.32 -9.32 -2.56
N HIS A 67 -4.60 -8.02 -2.56
CA HIS A 67 -3.78 -7.03 -1.86
C HIS A 67 -3.87 -7.21 -0.34
N VAL A 68 -5.09 -7.29 0.20
CA VAL A 68 -5.34 -7.60 1.62
C VAL A 68 -4.74 -8.97 1.98
N PHE A 69 -4.91 -9.97 1.12
CA PHE A 69 -4.32 -11.30 1.26
C PHE A 69 -2.79 -11.26 1.36
N GLY A 70 -2.14 -10.31 0.69
CA GLY A 70 -0.70 -10.06 0.80
C GLY A 70 -0.25 -9.91 2.26
N THR A 71 -0.99 -9.16 3.08
CA THR A 71 -0.69 -9.03 4.52
C THR A 71 -0.85 -10.36 5.25
N PHE A 72 -1.96 -11.07 5.04
CA PHE A 72 -2.22 -12.35 5.71
C PHE A 72 -1.19 -13.42 5.34
N SER A 73 -0.85 -13.53 4.05
CA SER A 73 0.13 -14.50 3.55
C SER A 73 1.52 -14.27 4.15
N ARG A 74 1.97 -13.01 4.29
CA ARG A 74 3.28 -12.71 4.89
C ARG A 74 3.31 -12.71 6.41
N THR A 75 2.16 -12.71 7.08
CA THR A 75 2.07 -12.65 8.55
C THR A 75 1.50 -13.95 9.11
N TYR A 76 0.20 -14.15 8.99
CA TYR A 76 -0.51 -15.31 9.52
C TYR A 76 -0.10 -16.62 8.87
N PHE A 77 0.41 -16.64 7.63
CA PHE A 77 0.88 -17.87 7.00
C PHE A 77 2.40 -18.08 7.09
N ASP A 78 3.15 -17.05 7.52
CA ASP A 78 4.58 -17.15 7.81
C ASP A 78 4.77 -17.63 9.25
N ARG A 79 5.37 -18.81 9.43
CA ARG A 79 5.58 -19.41 10.76
C ARG A 79 6.55 -18.58 11.60
N THR A 80 7.54 -17.96 10.99
CA THR A 80 8.53 -17.12 11.68
C THR A 80 7.86 -15.83 12.18
N GLU A 81 7.05 -15.17 11.35
CA GLU A 81 6.30 -13.97 11.77
C GLU A 81 5.29 -14.29 12.87
N ARG A 82 4.59 -15.43 12.78
CA ARG A 82 3.68 -15.87 13.85
C ARG A 82 4.36 -16.04 15.19
N ARG A 83 5.58 -16.59 15.23
CA ARG A 83 6.36 -16.75 16.47
C ARG A 83 6.88 -15.40 16.98
N ASN A 84 7.45 -14.59 16.10
CA ASN A 84 8.10 -13.33 16.48
C ASN A 84 7.10 -12.22 16.86
N ARG A 85 5.88 -12.26 16.32
CA ARG A 85 4.87 -11.20 16.48
C ARG A 85 3.53 -11.76 16.98
N ALA A 86 3.53 -12.89 17.70
CA ALA A 86 2.31 -13.60 18.13
C ALA A 86 1.25 -12.68 18.76
N GLY A 87 1.64 -11.87 19.76
CA GLY A 87 0.72 -10.96 20.43
C GLY A 87 0.10 -9.91 19.50
N LEU A 88 0.86 -9.43 18.51
CA LEU A 88 0.36 -8.49 17.50
C LEU A 88 -0.67 -9.15 16.58
N LEU A 89 -0.39 -10.37 16.12
CA LEU A 89 -1.27 -11.08 15.20
C LEU A 89 -2.55 -11.52 15.91
N TRP A 90 -2.43 -12.29 16.99
CA TRP A 90 -3.60 -12.79 17.71
C TRP A 90 -4.45 -11.66 18.33
N GLY A 91 -3.80 -10.59 18.84
CA GLY A 91 -4.51 -9.40 19.31
C GLY A 91 -5.28 -8.66 18.21
N SER A 92 -4.78 -8.68 16.97
CA SER A 92 -5.49 -8.02 15.85
C SER A 92 -6.80 -8.71 15.46
N LEU A 93 -7.01 -9.98 15.83
CA LEU A 93 -8.30 -10.66 15.60
C LEU A 93 -9.47 -10.01 16.34
N LEU A 94 -9.21 -9.23 17.39
CA LEU A 94 -10.26 -8.47 18.09
C LEU A 94 -10.96 -7.44 17.19
N PHE A 95 -10.35 -7.04 16.07
CA PHE A 95 -11.00 -6.15 15.10
C PHE A 95 -12.26 -6.75 14.46
N PHE A 96 -12.41 -8.08 14.44
CA PHE A 96 -13.65 -8.74 13.99
C PHE A 96 -14.83 -8.47 14.93
N LEU A 97 -14.57 -8.17 16.21
CA LEU A 97 -15.61 -7.92 17.21
C LEU A 97 -16.03 -6.45 17.27
N LEU A 98 -15.12 -5.53 16.92
CA LEU A 98 -15.34 -4.09 17.05
C LEU A 98 -16.59 -3.60 16.29
N GLY A 99 -16.74 -4.03 15.03
CA GLY A 99 -17.87 -3.64 14.19
C GLY A 99 -19.21 -4.14 14.69
N PRO A 100 -19.39 -5.46 14.88
CA PRO A 100 -20.63 -6.02 15.42
C PRO A 100 -21.01 -5.43 16.78
N PHE A 101 -20.02 -5.19 17.65
CA PHE A 101 -20.26 -4.56 18.95
C PHE A 101 -20.80 -3.14 18.82
N MET A 102 -20.21 -2.30 17.95
CA MET A 102 -20.71 -0.95 17.73
C MET A 102 -22.11 -0.93 17.08
N VAL A 103 -22.36 -1.83 16.12
CA VAL A 103 -23.69 -1.97 15.49
C VAL A 103 -24.74 -2.40 16.52
N TYR A 104 -24.41 -3.37 17.39
CA TYR A 104 -25.29 -3.82 18.46
C TYR A 104 -25.67 -2.69 19.43
N LEU A 105 -24.74 -1.78 19.72
CA LEU A 105 -24.98 -0.59 20.54
C LEU A 105 -25.72 0.55 19.81
N GLY A 106 -26.15 0.35 18.55
CA GLY A 106 -26.80 1.39 17.74
C GLY A 106 -25.83 2.43 17.15
N ALA A 107 -24.52 2.20 17.22
CA ALA A 107 -23.47 3.09 16.73
C ALA A 107 -22.95 2.72 15.32
N GLY A 108 -23.77 2.05 14.49
CA GLY A 108 -23.39 1.57 13.15
C GLY A 108 -22.91 2.69 12.22
N LEU A 109 -23.62 3.82 12.16
CA LEU A 109 -23.21 4.99 11.37
C LEU A 109 -21.82 5.51 11.77
N ILE A 110 -21.57 5.62 13.08
CA ILE A 110 -20.27 6.08 13.63
C ILE A 110 -19.18 5.08 13.26
N PHE A 111 -19.45 3.78 13.38
CA PHE A 111 -18.52 2.73 12.98
C PHE A 111 -18.13 2.86 11.50
N PHE A 112 -19.08 2.92 10.58
CA PHE A 112 -18.80 3.01 9.14
C PHE A 112 -18.12 4.32 8.76
N PHE A 113 -18.48 5.43 9.41
CA PHE A 113 -17.78 6.70 9.26
C PHE A 113 -16.30 6.59 9.66
N LEU A 114 -16.00 6.07 10.85
CA LEU A 114 -14.62 5.87 11.32
C LEU A 114 -13.87 4.85 10.46
N ALA A 115 -14.54 3.80 9.98
CA ALA A 115 -13.97 2.81 9.07
C ALA A 115 -13.52 3.45 7.74
N ALA A 116 -14.35 4.33 7.18
CA ALA A 116 -14.03 5.08 5.96
C ALA A 116 -12.87 6.05 6.18
N LEU A 117 -12.84 6.77 7.31
CA LEU A 117 -11.71 7.63 7.67
C LEU A 117 -10.41 6.85 7.83
N TRP A 118 -10.46 5.67 8.47
CA TRP A 118 -9.27 4.83 8.63
C TRP A 118 -8.82 4.24 7.29
N ALA A 119 -9.73 3.81 6.43
CA ALA A 119 -9.40 3.35 5.08
C ALA A 119 -8.66 4.45 4.29
N TYR A 120 -9.16 5.68 4.31
CA TYR A 120 -8.49 6.80 3.66
C TYR A 120 -7.14 7.15 4.30
N TYR A 121 -7.08 7.18 5.64
CA TYR A 121 -5.82 7.39 6.35
C TYR A 121 -4.77 6.32 6.00
N HIS A 122 -5.18 5.05 5.85
CA HIS A 122 -4.31 3.95 5.44
C HIS A 122 -3.71 4.20 4.04
N LEU A 123 -4.53 4.63 3.08
CA LEU A 123 -4.10 5.01 1.72
C LEU A 123 -3.01 6.10 1.78
N VAL A 124 -3.26 7.19 2.51
CA VAL A 124 -2.31 8.30 2.67
C VAL A 124 -1.02 7.83 3.37
N LYS A 125 -1.15 6.97 4.38
CA LYS A 125 -0.01 6.44 5.13
C LYS A 125 0.89 5.57 4.27
N GLN A 126 0.38 4.85 3.28
CA GLN A 126 1.22 4.11 2.33
C GLN A 126 2.09 5.07 1.51
N HIS A 127 1.52 6.14 0.95
CA HIS A 127 2.28 7.15 0.21
C HIS A 127 3.33 7.85 1.08
N TYR A 128 2.97 8.17 2.34
CA TYR A 128 3.93 8.66 3.33
C TYR A 128 5.06 7.65 3.60
N GLY A 129 4.72 6.36 3.72
CA GLY A 129 5.68 5.28 3.89
C GLY A 129 6.70 5.23 2.75
N PHE A 130 6.24 5.21 1.49
CA PHE A 130 7.12 5.22 0.33
C PHE A 130 7.98 6.47 0.25
N MET A 131 7.41 7.65 0.54
CA MET A 131 8.16 8.88 0.62
C MET A 131 9.32 8.75 1.63
N VAL A 132 9.05 8.26 2.84
CA VAL A 132 10.09 8.06 3.87
C VAL A 132 11.14 7.05 3.44
N LEU A 133 10.77 5.98 2.73
CA LEU A 133 11.75 5.01 2.20
C LEU A 133 12.68 5.66 1.16
N TYR A 134 12.12 6.45 0.23
CA TYR A 134 12.94 7.22 -0.72
C TYR A 134 13.82 8.24 0.00
N LYS A 135 13.31 8.90 1.04
CA LYS A 135 14.11 9.86 1.82
C LYS A 135 15.29 9.18 2.51
N LYS A 136 15.05 8.05 3.18
CA LYS A 136 16.11 7.27 3.81
C LYS A 136 17.14 6.78 2.79
N LYS A 137 16.69 6.28 1.63
CA LYS A 137 17.57 5.82 0.54
C LYS A 137 18.51 6.91 0.01
N ASN A 138 18.00 8.13 -0.11
CA ASN A 138 18.70 9.25 -0.72
C ASN A 138 19.40 10.16 0.31
N GLY A 139 19.41 9.79 1.60
CA GLY A 139 19.99 10.61 2.67
C GLY A 139 19.25 11.94 2.93
N ASP A 140 18.02 12.06 2.45
CA ASP A 140 17.17 13.26 2.56
C ASP A 140 16.50 13.31 3.95
N LEU A 141 17.29 13.45 5.01
CA LEU A 141 16.83 13.27 6.41
C LEU A 141 16.84 14.54 7.25
N SER A 142 17.05 15.70 6.62
CA SER A 142 16.94 17.02 7.26
C SER A 142 15.62 17.16 8.04
N PRO A 143 15.63 17.57 9.33
CA PRO A 143 14.41 17.72 10.13
C PRO A 143 13.40 18.69 9.51
N ALA A 144 13.88 19.83 8.99
CA ALA A 144 13.02 20.83 8.35
C ALA A 144 12.35 20.27 7.10
N ASP A 145 13.10 19.56 6.24
CA ASP A 145 12.54 18.94 5.03
C ASP A 145 11.61 17.77 5.38
N ASN A 146 11.85 17.06 6.48
CA ASN A 146 10.94 16.02 6.99
C ASN A 146 9.60 16.59 7.46
N ILE A 147 9.62 17.69 8.21
CA ILE A 147 8.40 18.36 8.66
C ILE A 147 7.64 18.90 7.45
N LEU A 148 8.32 19.58 6.54
CA LEU A 148 7.69 20.21 5.38
C LEU A 148 7.10 19.18 4.41
N ASP A 149 7.82 18.11 4.08
CA ASP A 149 7.31 17.01 3.26
C ASP A 149 6.10 16.32 3.92
N ARG A 150 6.12 16.15 5.26
CA ARG A 150 5.01 15.57 6.01
C ARG A 150 3.78 16.46 6.01
N LEU A 151 3.95 17.76 6.23
CA LEU A 151 2.85 18.74 6.18
C LEU A 151 2.24 18.80 4.79
N LEU A 152 3.07 18.83 3.74
CA LEU A 152 2.59 18.83 2.36
C LEU A 152 1.71 17.61 2.10
N LEU A 153 2.16 16.41 2.48
CA LEU A 153 1.37 15.19 2.33
C LEU A 153 0.05 15.25 3.12
N ILE A 154 0.07 15.67 4.39
CA ILE A 154 -1.14 15.70 5.21
C ILE A 154 -2.16 16.66 4.59
N PHE A 155 -1.78 17.88 4.26
CA PHE A 155 -2.70 18.86 3.69
C PHE A 155 -3.16 18.47 2.29
N ALA A 156 -2.22 18.14 1.39
CA ALA A 156 -2.52 17.87 -0.01
C ALA A 156 -3.38 16.62 -0.22
N PHE A 157 -3.28 15.60 0.63
CA PHE A 157 -4.19 14.45 0.53
C PHE A 157 -5.53 14.71 1.24
N ASN A 158 -5.54 15.31 2.43
CA ASN A 158 -6.80 15.45 3.17
C ASN A 158 -7.74 16.52 2.59
N TYR A 159 -7.22 17.59 1.95
CA TYR A 159 -8.08 18.59 1.30
C TYR A 159 -9.07 17.97 0.29
N PRO A 160 -8.64 17.29 -0.78
CA PRO A 160 -9.57 16.80 -1.80
C PRO A 160 -10.56 15.78 -1.24
N PHE A 161 -10.18 15.04 -0.19
CA PHE A 161 -11.07 14.08 0.47
C PHE A 161 -12.18 14.76 1.27
N VAL A 162 -11.85 15.77 2.07
CA VAL A 162 -12.86 16.54 2.81
C VAL A 162 -13.70 17.38 1.86
N ALA A 163 -13.11 17.95 0.82
CA ALA A 163 -13.85 18.69 -0.22
C ALA A 163 -14.83 17.78 -0.97
N PHE A 164 -14.45 16.52 -1.27
CA PHE A 164 -15.36 15.52 -1.80
C PHE A 164 -16.57 15.30 -0.87
N ILE A 165 -16.33 15.08 0.43
CA ILE A 165 -17.42 14.89 1.41
C ILE A 165 -18.32 16.13 1.46
N ALA A 166 -17.74 17.32 1.39
CA ALA A 166 -18.47 18.58 1.42
C ALA A 166 -19.41 18.77 0.22
N GLN A 167 -19.01 18.29 -0.96
CA GLN A 167 -19.68 18.55 -2.23
C GLN A 167 -20.63 17.42 -2.67
N ASP A 168 -20.47 16.21 -2.12
CA ASP A 168 -21.25 15.04 -2.51
C ASP A 168 -22.32 14.70 -1.45
N PRO A 169 -23.62 14.80 -1.77
CA PRO A 169 -24.69 14.55 -0.80
C PRO A 169 -24.68 13.13 -0.22
N GLU A 170 -24.31 12.12 -1.02
CA GLU A 170 -24.25 10.73 -0.57
C GLU A 170 -23.09 10.52 0.41
N ALA A 171 -21.95 11.21 0.20
CA ALA A 171 -20.85 11.22 1.14
C ALA A 171 -21.19 12.00 2.42
N MET A 172 -21.83 13.17 2.32
CA MET A 172 -22.24 13.97 3.48
C MET A 172 -23.24 13.22 4.36
N ALA A 173 -24.17 12.46 3.77
CA ALA A 173 -25.12 11.64 4.50
C ALA A 173 -24.47 10.56 5.39
N ARG A 174 -23.22 10.17 5.10
CA ARG A 174 -22.44 9.20 5.89
C ARG A 174 -21.67 9.87 7.04
N VAL A 175 -21.73 11.19 7.17
CA VAL A 175 -21.10 11.95 8.26
C VAL A 175 -22.08 12.09 9.42
N PRO A 176 -21.68 11.82 10.68
CA PRO A 176 -22.51 12.07 11.85
C PRO A 176 -23.04 13.51 11.88
N ALA A 177 -24.33 13.70 12.15
CA ALA A 177 -25.01 15.00 12.06
C ALA A 177 -24.30 16.14 12.81
N ALA A 178 -23.74 15.84 13.99
CA ALA A 178 -23.00 16.80 14.81
C ALA A 178 -21.75 17.40 14.13
N LEU A 179 -21.20 16.74 13.10
CA LEU A 179 -19.99 17.16 12.40
C LEU A 179 -20.28 17.83 11.05
N GLN A 180 -21.49 17.68 10.50
CA GLN A 180 -21.81 18.08 9.12
C GLN A 180 -21.60 19.57 8.86
N SER A 181 -21.99 20.43 9.79
CA SER A 181 -21.84 21.90 9.65
C SER A 181 -20.38 22.34 9.59
N GLY A 182 -19.46 21.59 10.20
CA GLY A 182 -18.03 21.90 10.23
C GLY A 182 -17.25 21.49 8.98
N ILE A 183 -17.81 20.61 8.14
CA ILE A 183 -17.09 20.02 7.00
C ILE A 183 -16.63 21.07 5.99
N ASN A 184 -17.48 22.05 5.66
CA ASN A 184 -17.11 23.13 4.75
C ASN A 184 -15.97 24.01 5.29
N GLY A 185 -16.04 24.36 6.58
CA GLY A 185 -14.97 25.11 7.25
C GLY A 185 -13.65 24.34 7.27
N LEU A 186 -13.70 23.03 7.54
CA LEU A 186 -12.54 22.15 7.50
C LEU A 186 -11.94 22.04 6.09
N ALA A 187 -12.77 21.92 5.06
CA ALA A 187 -12.32 21.90 3.66
C ALA A 187 -11.57 23.19 3.29
N MET A 188 -12.10 24.35 3.69
CA MET A 188 -11.46 25.66 3.45
C MET A 188 -10.13 25.80 4.21
N PHE A 189 -10.08 25.37 5.46
CA PHE A 189 -8.84 25.34 6.25
C PHE A 189 -7.78 24.45 5.58
N LEU A 190 -8.16 23.25 5.13
CA LEU A 190 -7.26 22.33 4.45
C LEU A 190 -6.79 22.87 3.09
N LEU A 191 -7.64 23.58 2.34
CA LEU A 191 -7.26 24.23 1.09
C LEU A 191 -6.21 25.32 1.34
N ALA A 192 -6.50 26.26 2.24
CA ALA A 192 -5.60 27.34 2.59
C ALA A 192 -4.25 26.79 3.09
N GLY A 193 -4.28 25.81 3.99
CA GLY A 193 -3.08 25.13 4.47
C GLY A 193 -2.32 24.41 3.36
N THR A 194 -3.01 23.78 2.41
CA THR A 194 -2.35 23.15 1.25
C THR A 194 -1.63 24.17 0.40
N ILE A 195 -2.26 25.30 0.08
CA ILE A 195 -1.65 26.36 -0.74
C ILE A 195 -0.41 26.92 -0.04
N ILE A 196 -0.53 27.28 1.24
CA ILE A 196 0.58 27.84 2.03
C ILE A 196 1.75 26.85 2.09
N VAL A 197 1.48 25.60 2.47
CA VAL A 197 2.53 24.58 2.61
C VAL A 197 3.16 24.24 1.26
N ALA A 198 2.37 24.19 0.17
CA ALA A 198 2.88 23.95 -1.17
C ALA A 198 3.82 25.07 -1.64
N VAL A 199 3.47 26.34 -1.41
CA VAL A 199 4.34 27.49 -1.73
C VAL A 199 5.66 27.40 -0.95
N VAL A 200 5.60 27.17 0.36
CA VAL A 200 6.80 27.01 1.21
C VAL A 200 7.64 25.82 0.73
N TRP A 201 7.00 24.71 0.37
CA TRP A 201 7.66 23.52 -0.14
C TRP A 201 8.38 23.76 -1.46
N VAL A 202 7.74 24.45 -2.42
CA VAL A 202 8.33 24.81 -3.71
C VAL A 202 9.51 25.75 -3.52
N CYS A 203 9.36 26.81 -2.73
CA CYS A 203 10.45 27.72 -2.39
C CYS A 203 11.65 26.97 -1.79
N ARG A 204 11.38 26.01 -0.89
CA ARG A 204 12.43 25.15 -0.32
C ARG A 204 13.09 24.26 -1.37
N GLN A 205 12.36 23.70 -2.33
CA GLN A 205 12.97 22.88 -3.39
C GLN A 205 13.82 23.72 -4.35
N ILE A 206 13.37 24.93 -4.68
CA ILE A 206 14.14 25.89 -5.48
C ILE A 206 15.42 26.29 -4.75
N GLN A 207 15.33 26.61 -3.44
CA GLN A 207 16.49 26.90 -2.62
C GLN A 207 17.49 25.74 -2.66
N ARG A 208 17.02 24.48 -2.50
CA ARG A 208 17.88 23.29 -2.58
C ARG A 208 18.57 23.17 -3.93
N ALA A 209 17.86 23.41 -5.03
CA ALA A 209 18.43 23.39 -6.37
C ALA A 209 19.54 24.44 -6.55
N ILE A 210 19.29 25.69 -6.13
CA ILE A 210 20.26 26.80 -6.24
C ILE A 210 21.48 26.56 -5.36
N THR A 211 21.28 26.01 -4.16
CA THR A 211 22.35 25.68 -3.21
C THR A 211 23.06 24.35 -3.49
N SER A 212 22.76 23.71 -4.62
CA SER A 212 23.33 22.41 -5.02
C SER A 212 23.15 21.30 -3.98
N LEU A 213 22.08 21.38 -3.17
CA LEU A 213 21.67 20.29 -2.29
C LEU A 213 21.02 19.17 -3.13
N PRO A 214 21.29 17.89 -2.81
CA PRO A 214 20.79 16.78 -3.61
C PRO A 214 19.26 16.74 -3.61
N LEU A 215 18.67 16.63 -4.79
CA LEU A 215 17.25 16.58 -5.08
C LEU A 215 16.79 15.12 -5.19
N ASN A 216 15.81 14.73 -4.37
CA ASN A 216 15.32 13.35 -4.31
C ASN A 216 14.29 13.11 -5.43
N VAL A 217 14.77 12.72 -6.61
CA VAL A 217 13.92 12.54 -7.80
C VAL A 217 12.83 11.47 -7.60
N PRO A 218 13.12 10.27 -7.06
CA PRO A 218 12.08 9.28 -6.81
C PRO A 218 10.96 9.79 -5.90
N LYS A 219 11.30 10.57 -4.86
CA LYS A 219 10.33 11.23 -3.99
C LYS A 219 9.43 12.18 -4.77
N TYR A 220 10.01 13.06 -5.60
CA TYR A 220 9.22 14.03 -6.35
C TYR A 220 8.31 13.37 -7.37
N LEU A 221 8.77 12.35 -8.07
CA LEU A 221 7.93 11.59 -9.00
C LEU A 221 6.78 10.88 -8.29
N LEU A 222 7.02 10.29 -7.12
CA LEU A 222 5.95 9.70 -6.30
C LEU A 222 4.90 10.75 -5.92
N LEU A 223 5.32 11.92 -5.44
CA LEU A 223 4.41 13.00 -5.03
C LEU A 223 3.64 13.57 -6.23
N ALA A 224 4.33 13.81 -7.35
CA ALA A 224 3.75 14.30 -8.59
C ALA A 224 2.79 13.30 -9.25
N ALA A 225 2.97 12.00 -9.01
CA ALA A 225 2.00 10.99 -9.40
C ALA A 225 0.79 10.97 -8.44
N ALA A 226 1.05 10.82 -7.14
CA ALA A 226 0.01 10.50 -6.17
C ALA A 226 -0.90 11.71 -5.83
N ILE A 227 -0.34 12.91 -5.63
CA ILE A 227 -1.13 14.08 -5.21
C ILE A 227 -2.14 14.48 -6.29
N PRO A 228 -1.74 14.74 -7.55
CA PRO A 228 -2.70 15.12 -8.58
C PRO A 228 -3.75 14.05 -8.85
N MET A 229 -3.38 12.76 -8.77
CA MET A 229 -4.34 11.67 -8.96
C MET A 229 -5.46 11.72 -7.92
N HIS A 230 -5.12 11.91 -6.64
CA HIS A 230 -6.13 12.03 -5.59
C HIS A 230 -7.02 13.24 -5.80
N TRP A 231 -6.45 14.39 -6.16
CA TRP A 231 -7.21 15.60 -6.46
C TRP A 231 -8.17 15.39 -7.62
N ILE A 232 -7.67 14.87 -8.74
CA ILE A 232 -8.48 14.67 -9.95
C ILE A 232 -9.60 13.68 -9.66
N VAL A 233 -9.32 12.51 -9.08
CA VAL A 233 -10.35 11.49 -8.82
C VAL A 233 -11.39 11.97 -7.80
N LEU A 234 -10.96 12.62 -6.70
CA LEU A 234 -11.87 13.07 -5.65
C LEU A 234 -12.66 14.32 -6.03
N LEU A 235 -12.14 15.19 -6.91
CA LEU A 235 -12.84 16.43 -7.28
C LEU A 235 -13.62 16.30 -8.59
N THR A 236 -13.34 15.30 -9.43
CA THR A 236 -14.12 15.07 -10.65
C THR A 236 -15.53 14.59 -10.29
N PRO A 237 -16.60 15.23 -10.81
CA PRO A 237 -17.97 14.74 -10.69
C PRO A 237 -18.18 13.42 -11.44
N MET A 238 -18.84 12.45 -10.82
CA MET A 238 -19.17 11.16 -11.44
C MET A 238 -20.39 10.52 -10.74
N PRO A 239 -21.16 9.67 -11.41
CA PRO A 239 -22.30 8.98 -10.78
C PRO A 239 -21.82 8.00 -9.70
N HIS A 240 -22.62 7.81 -8.63
CA HIS A 240 -22.34 6.88 -7.52
C HIS A 240 -20.90 6.99 -6.98
N LYS A 241 -20.42 8.23 -6.88
CA LYS A 241 -19.03 8.58 -6.60
C LYS A 241 -18.47 7.87 -5.36
N PRO A 242 -19.15 7.80 -4.19
CA PRO A 242 -18.58 7.17 -3.01
C PRO A 242 -18.21 5.70 -3.18
N ILE A 243 -18.84 4.98 -4.11
CA ILE A 243 -18.51 3.57 -4.41
C ILE A 243 -17.44 3.51 -5.51
N ALA A 244 -17.58 4.30 -6.57
CA ALA A 244 -16.64 4.31 -7.70
C ALA A 244 -15.22 4.71 -7.28
N ILE A 245 -15.08 5.72 -6.41
CA ILE A 245 -13.76 6.21 -5.98
C ILE A 245 -12.97 5.16 -5.20
N VAL A 246 -13.64 4.21 -4.54
CA VAL A 246 -12.94 3.14 -3.79
C VAL A 246 -12.09 2.34 -4.75
N ALA A 247 -12.62 1.90 -5.89
CA ALA A 247 -11.86 1.16 -6.88
C ALA A 247 -10.80 2.04 -7.58
N ILE A 248 -11.20 3.25 -7.98
CA ILE A 248 -10.35 4.16 -8.77
C ILE A 248 -9.14 4.67 -7.97
N LEU A 249 -9.32 5.06 -6.71
CA LEU A 249 -8.23 5.56 -5.87
C LEU A 249 -7.26 4.45 -5.45
N THR A 250 -7.79 3.26 -5.16
CA THR A 250 -6.99 2.19 -4.53
C THR A 250 -6.32 1.27 -5.55
N ILE A 251 -6.74 1.20 -6.82
CA ILE A 251 -6.06 0.34 -7.80
C ILE A 251 -4.55 0.63 -7.88
N TYR A 252 -4.17 1.91 -7.92
CA TYR A 252 -2.77 2.34 -7.84
C TYR A 252 -2.09 1.85 -6.55
N HIS A 253 -2.71 2.09 -5.40
CA HIS A 253 -2.22 1.66 -4.09
C HIS A 253 -2.01 0.14 -4.01
N ASN A 254 -2.97 -0.62 -4.53
CA ASN A 254 -2.96 -2.08 -4.51
C ASN A 254 -1.80 -2.61 -5.36
N LEU A 255 -1.58 -2.03 -6.55
CA LEU A 255 -0.46 -2.40 -7.43
C LEU A 255 0.90 -2.08 -6.81
N GLN A 256 1.06 -0.92 -6.16
CA GLN A 256 2.29 -0.60 -5.42
C GLN A 256 2.60 -1.66 -4.36
N TYR A 257 1.58 -2.04 -3.61
CA TYR A 257 1.71 -3.02 -2.54
C TYR A 257 2.00 -4.42 -3.05
N HIS A 258 1.31 -4.87 -4.10
CA HIS A 258 1.58 -6.15 -4.76
C HIS A 258 3.04 -6.27 -5.15
N ARG A 259 3.62 -5.21 -5.73
CA ARG A 259 5.03 -5.21 -6.10
C ARG A 259 5.96 -5.26 -4.88
N LEU A 260 5.62 -4.54 -3.82
CA LEU A 260 6.38 -4.51 -2.56
C LEU A 260 6.36 -5.89 -1.87
N ILE A 261 5.19 -6.54 -1.84
CA ILE A 261 5.03 -7.91 -1.32
C ILE A 261 5.86 -8.89 -2.15
N TRP A 262 5.77 -8.83 -3.48
CA TRP A 262 6.57 -9.69 -4.36
C TRP A 262 8.08 -9.52 -4.14
N PHE A 263 8.52 -8.28 -3.91
CA PHE A 263 9.91 -7.98 -3.57
C PHE A 263 10.31 -8.57 -2.22
N HIS A 264 9.48 -8.42 -1.19
CA HIS A 264 9.75 -8.98 0.14
C HIS A 264 9.76 -10.52 0.14
N ASN A 265 8.86 -11.12 -0.63
CA ASN A 265 8.69 -12.57 -0.73
C ASN A 265 9.86 -13.28 -1.42
N GLN A 266 10.82 -12.55 -2.00
CA GLN A 266 12.06 -13.14 -2.52
C GLN A 266 12.84 -13.90 -1.43
N LYS A 267 12.62 -13.59 -0.14
CA LYS A 267 13.18 -14.33 1.01
C LYS A 267 12.80 -15.82 1.04
N TYR A 268 11.73 -16.22 0.35
CA TYR A 268 11.28 -17.62 0.23
C TYR A 268 11.98 -18.37 -0.92
N THR A 269 12.92 -17.75 -1.61
CA THR A 269 13.69 -18.38 -2.68
C THR A 269 15.09 -18.75 -2.17
N SER A 270 15.62 -19.90 -2.61
CA SER A 270 16.94 -20.42 -2.21
C SER A 270 18.10 -19.46 -2.49
N ASN A 271 17.93 -18.50 -3.40
CA ASN A 271 18.93 -17.49 -3.72
C ASN A 271 19.01 -16.35 -2.69
N ALA A 272 18.06 -16.25 -1.75
CA ALA A 272 18.05 -15.21 -0.72
C ALA A 272 19.13 -15.39 0.36
N GLU A 273 19.75 -16.58 0.44
CA GLU A 273 20.87 -16.89 1.33
C GLU A 273 22.26 -16.78 0.66
N SER A 274 22.40 -15.95 -0.38
CA SER A 274 23.73 -15.49 -0.81
C SER A 274 23.99 -14.05 -0.35
N PRO A 275 24.32 -13.82 0.94
CA PRO A 275 25.09 -12.64 1.30
C PRO A 275 26.51 -12.81 0.77
N ALA A 276 27.09 -11.73 0.27
CA ALA A 276 28.52 -11.63 0.00
C ALA A 276 29.34 -12.21 1.17
N GLY A 277 30.34 -13.04 0.85
CA GLY A 277 31.37 -13.47 1.80
C GLY A 277 31.18 -14.85 2.45
N ARG A 278 31.11 -15.92 1.65
CA ARG A 278 31.89 -17.11 1.99
C ARG A 278 33.12 -17.08 1.07
N PRO A 279 34.35 -17.24 1.57
CA PRO A 279 35.46 -17.47 0.67
C PRO A 279 35.07 -18.69 -0.16
N ARG A 280 35.07 -18.55 -1.49
CA ARG A 280 35.17 -19.72 -2.36
C ARG A 280 36.48 -20.39 -1.95
N CYS A 281 36.41 -21.36 -1.05
CA CYS A 281 37.50 -22.29 -0.86
C CYS A 281 37.69 -22.91 -2.24
N GLY A 282 38.83 -22.63 -2.85
CA GLY A 282 39.14 -23.02 -4.21
C GLY A 282 39.17 -24.53 -4.31
N ALA A 283 38.03 -25.15 -4.57
CA ALA A 283 37.98 -26.46 -5.18
C ALA A 283 38.43 -26.27 -6.62
N LYS A 284 39.74 -26.44 -6.85
CA LYS A 284 40.29 -26.65 -8.19
C LYS A 284 39.46 -27.77 -8.81
N THR A 285 38.70 -27.42 -9.84
CA THR A 285 38.04 -28.39 -10.71
C THR A 285 39.13 -29.19 -11.41
N ALA A 286 39.50 -30.33 -10.84
CA ALA A 286 40.15 -31.40 -11.58
C ALA A 286 39.12 -31.87 -12.62
N ALA A 287 39.40 -31.57 -13.89
CA ALA A 287 38.60 -32.04 -15.01
C ALA A 287 38.68 -33.57 -15.09
N VAL A 288 37.70 -34.26 -14.52
CA VAL A 288 37.43 -35.66 -14.88
C VAL A 288 36.63 -35.62 -16.17
N ARG A 289 37.31 -35.89 -17.29
CA ARG A 289 36.67 -36.18 -18.57
C ARG A 289 35.85 -37.47 -18.44
N GLY A 290 34.57 -37.44 -18.84
CA GLY A 290 33.89 -38.64 -19.35
C GLY A 290 32.65 -39.17 -18.63
N GLY A 291 31.90 -38.39 -17.84
CA GLY A 291 30.61 -38.81 -17.28
C GLY A 291 29.46 -37.88 -17.69
N PRO A 292 28.21 -38.38 -17.83
CA PRO A 292 27.07 -37.52 -18.10
C PRO A 292 26.90 -36.52 -16.93
N PRO A 293 26.34 -35.32 -17.16
CA PRO A 293 26.21 -34.33 -16.10
C PRO A 293 25.30 -34.87 -15.00
N ILE A 294 25.87 -35.16 -13.83
CA ILE A 294 25.10 -35.52 -12.64
C ILE A 294 24.33 -34.27 -12.22
N ARG A 295 23.02 -34.26 -12.51
CA ARG A 295 22.10 -33.27 -11.99
C ARG A 295 21.94 -33.53 -10.49
N PHE A 296 22.51 -32.67 -9.64
CA PHE A 296 22.32 -32.73 -8.19
C PHE A 296 20.88 -32.33 -7.84
N GLU A 297 19.91 -33.23 -8.04
CA GLU A 297 18.51 -33.02 -7.66
C GLU A 297 18.30 -32.98 -6.13
N GLY A 298 19.24 -33.53 -5.34
CA GLY A 298 19.11 -33.60 -3.88
C GLY A 298 19.34 -32.28 -3.11
N VAL A 299 20.11 -31.31 -3.64
CA VAL A 299 20.46 -30.09 -2.88
C VAL A 299 19.31 -29.08 -2.85
N SER A 300 18.55 -28.98 -3.95
CA SER A 300 17.37 -28.11 -4.03
C SER A 300 16.24 -28.58 -3.12
N ASP A 301 16.07 -29.89 -2.97
CA ASP A 301 14.97 -30.44 -2.17
C ASP A 301 15.23 -30.29 -0.67
N ILE A 302 16.48 -30.43 -0.22
CA ILE A 302 16.88 -30.15 1.17
C ILE A 302 16.68 -28.66 1.52
N THR A 303 17.09 -27.74 0.62
CA THR A 303 16.86 -26.31 0.84
C THR A 303 15.38 -25.94 0.83
N ASN A 304 14.57 -26.58 -0.01
CA ASN A 304 13.11 -26.37 -0.01
C ASN A 304 12.45 -26.90 1.27
N MET A 305 12.86 -28.07 1.77
CA MET A 305 12.36 -28.62 3.03
C MET A 305 12.69 -27.72 4.22
N ASP A 306 13.89 -27.15 4.26
CA ASP A 306 14.32 -26.25 5.33
C ASP A 306 13.55 -24.91 5.29
N LEU A 307 13.37 -24.32 4.10
CA LEU A 307 12.57 -23.10 3.94
C LEU A 307 11.10 -23.31 4.30
N ARG A 308 10.48 -24.42 3.91
CA ARG A 308 9.09 -24.73 4.28
C ARG A 308 8.95 -25.03 5.77
N ALA A 309 9.95 -25.66 6.40
CA ALA A 309 9.97 -25.86 7.85
C ALA A 309 10.06 -24.53 8.61
N LYS A 310 10.86 -23.58 8.10
CA LYS A 310 11.09 -22.25 8.67
C LYS A 310 9.92 -21.29 8.48
N TYR A 311 9.41 -21.17 7.26
CA TYR A 311 8.40 -20.16 6.89
C TYR A 311 6.98 -20.73 6.81
N GLY A 312 6.79 -22.05 6.78
CA GLY A 312 5.46 -22.66 6.74
C GLY A 312 4.75 -22.48 5.39
N ALA A 313 3.43 -22.28 5.43
CA ALA A 313 2.60 -22.18 4.22
C ALA A 313 2.93 -20.95 3.36
N ALA A 314 3.48 -19.89 3.97
CA ALA A 314 3.95 -18.70 3.24
C ALA A 314 4.98 -19.03 2.16
N GLU A 315 5.88 -19.99 2.39
CA GLU A 315 6.87 -20.39 1.37
C GLU A 315 6.18 -20.93 0.12
N MET A 316 5.24 -21.87 0.28
CA MET A 316 4.52 -22.47 -0.84
C MET A 316 3.67 -21.46 -1.59
N ILE A 317 2.92 -20.63 -0.86
CA ILE A 317 1.95 -19.68 -1.42
C ILE A 317 2.68 -18.54 -2.13
N SER A 318 3.68 -17.95 -1.48
CA SER A 318 4.25 -16.67 -1.88
C SER A 318 5.47 -16.78 -2.80
N ARG A 319 6.06 -17.98 -2.93
CA ARG A 319 7.19 -18.22 -3.83
C ARG A 319 6.80 -18.24 -5.30
N ARG A 320 5.58 -18.70 -5.60
CA ARG A 320 5.10 -18.93 -6.98
C ARG A 320 3.92 -18.00 -7.26
N LEU A 321 4.06 -17.15 -8.29
CA LEU A 321 3.03 -16.16 -8.65
C LEU A 321 1.66 -16.81 -8.86
N LEU A 322 1.60 -17.97 -9.53
CA LEU A 322 0.36 -18.69 -9.77
C LEU A 322 -0.38 -19.06 -8.47
N PHE A 323 0.34 -19.59 -7.48
CA PHE A 323 -0.26 -19.93 -6.19
C PHE A 323 -0.68 -18.68 -5.43
N TYR A 324 0.15 -17.63 -5.43
CA TYR A 324 -0.22 -16.37 -4.79
C TYR A 324 -1.52 -15.79 -5.36
N VAL A 325 -1.66 -15.79 -6.69
CA VAL A 325 -2.87 -15.32 -7.38
C VAL A 325 -4.06 -16.24 -7.07
N ALA A 326 -3.89 -17.57 -7.16
CA ALA A 326 -4.97 -18.52 -6.91
C ALA A 326 -5.50 -18.43 -5.48
N PHE A 327 -4.61 -18.38 -4.47
CA PHE A 327 -5.00 -18.19 -3.07
C PHE A 327 -5.57 -16.78 -2.82
N GLY A 328 -5.07 -15.76 -3.53
CA GLY A 328 -5.65 -14.41 -3.50
C GLY A 328 -7.09 -14.38 -4.01
N ILE A 329 -7.40 -15.07 -5.11
CA ILE A 329 -8.77 -15.20 -5.64
C ILE A 329 -9.63 -16.04 -4.71
N PHE A 330 -9.10 -17.13 -4.15
CA PHE A 330 -9.83 -17.92 -3.16
C PHE A 330 -10.18 -17.09 -1.92
N PHE A 331 -9.23 -16.30 -1.42
CA PHE A 331 -9.47 -15.35 -0.35
C PHE A 331 -10.51 -14.30 -0.75
N ALA A 332 -10.50 -13.83 -2.01
CA ALA A 332 -11.51 -12.92 -2.53
C ALA A 332 -12.92 -13.49 -2.48
N LEU A 333 -13.11 -14.76 -2.79
CA LEU A 333 -14.42 -15.41 -2.68
C LEU A 333 -14.92 -15.44 -1.23
N ILE A 334 -14.04 -15.63 -0.25
CA ILE A 334 -14.38 -15.66 1.17
C ILE A 334 -14.62 -14.24 1.74
N TYR A 335 -13.79 -13.28 1.34
CA TYR A 335 -13.81 -11.92 1.90
C TYR A 335 -14.80 -11.01 1.15
N GLN A 336 -14.69 -10.94 -0.18
CA GLN A 336 -15.50 -10.02 -1.00
C GLN A 336 -16.84 -10.63 -1.41
N GLY A 337 -16.93 -11.96 -1.59
CA GLY A 337 -18.18 -12.62 -1.97
C GLY A 337 -19.34 -12.30 -1.02
N PRO A 338 -19.22 -12.62 0.29
CA PRO A 338 -20.22 -12.27 1.30
C PRO A 338 -20.46 -10.75 1.39
N ARG A 339 -19.41 -9.93 1.28
CA ARG A 339 -19.53 -8.46 1.35
C ARG A 339 -20.35 -7.89 0.20
N GLN A 340 -20.15 -8.39 -1.02
CA GLN A 340 -20.91 -7.99 -2.21
C GLN A 340 -22.34 -8.50 -2.15
N TYR A 341 -22.55 -9.74 -1.71
CA TYR A 341 -23.89 -10.30 -1.53
C TYR A 341 -24.70 -9.48 -0.51
N LEU A 342 -24.16 -9.24 0.69
CA LEU A 342 -24.82 -8.43 1.72
C LEU A 342 -25.08 -7.00 1.24
N GLY A 343 -24.15 -6.41 0.48
CA GLY A 343 -24.34 -5.10 -0.13
C GLY A 343 -25.47 -5.09 -1.17
N TYR A 344 -25.55 -6.10 -2.03
CA TYR A 344 -26.60 -6.26 -3.04
C TYR A 344 -27.98 -6.47 -2.40
N VAL A 345 -28.08 -7.36 -1.41
CA VAL A 345 -29.32 -7.58 -0.65
C VAL A 345 -29.77 -6.28 0.03
N SER A 346 -28.84 -5.55 0.66
CA SER A 346 -29.14 -4.25 1.28
C SER A 346 -29.63 -3.19 0.29
N LEU A 347 -29.18 -3.23 -0.97
CA LEU A 347 -29.67 -2.33 -2.03
C LEU A 347 -31.06 -2.73 -2.53
N ASN A 348 -31.37 -4.02 -2.61
CA ASN A 348 -32.67 -4.51 -3.05
C ASN A 348 -33.75 -4.36 -1.98
N GLU A 349 -33.41 -4.50 -0.70
CA GLU A 349 -34.31 -4.21 0.44
C GLU A 349 -34.71 -2.72 0.50
N ARG A 350 -33.95 -1.82 -0.13
CA ARG A 350 -34.22 -0.37 -0.21
C ARG A 350 -35.25 0.03 -1.28
N GLY A 351 -35.93 -0.92 -1.91
CA GLY A 351 -37.01 -0.64 -2.86
C GLY A 351 -38.21 0.09 -2.23
N SER A 352 -38.63 1.17 -2.91
CA SER A 352 -39.90 1.93 -2.83
C SER A 352 -40.09 3.16 -1.90
N THR A 353 -39.12 3.61 -1.10
CA THR A 353 -39.34 4.81 -0.23
C THR A 353 -38.34 5.95 -0.39
N GLY A 354 -37.29 5.84 -1.22
CA GLY A 354 -36.40 6.96 -1.57
C GLY A 354 -35.58 7.57 -0.43
N ALA A 355 -35.76 7.11 0.81
CA ALA A 355 -34.96 7.48 1.97
C ALA A 355 -33.75 6.55 2.09
N LEU A 356 -32.60 7.09 2.52
CA LEU A 356 -31.42 6.32 2.91
C LEU A 356 -31.73 5.55 4.20
N THR A 357 -32.50 4.47 4.13
CA THR A 357 -32.73 3.58 5.26
C THR A 357 -31.47 2.74 5.52
N GLU A 358 -31.11 2.66 6.79
CA GLU A 358 -30.03 1.80 7.27
C GLU A 358 -30.29 0.35 6.84
N PRO A 359 -29.27 -0.42 6.40
CA PRO A 359 -29.45 -1.81 6.04
C PRO A 359 -30.08 -2.61 7.19
N ALA A 360 -30.74 -3.74 6.88
CA ALA A 360 -31.24 -4.63 7.93
C ALA A 360 -30.14 -4.92 8.97
N PHE A 361 -30.52 -4.98 10.25
CA PHE A 361 -29.57 -5.14 11.36
C PHE A 361 -28.59 -6.31 11.15
N ALA A 362 -29.10 -7.45 10.66
CA ALA A 362 -28.28 -8.61 10.33
C ALA A 362 -27.24 -8.32 9.23
N ASN A 363 -27.61 -7.56 8.20
CA ASN A 363 -26.71 -7.16 7.12
C ASN A 363 -25.62 -6.22 7.65
N GLN A 364 -25.96 -5.29 8.55
CA GLN A 364 -24.97 -4.41 9.21
C GLN A 364 -23.98 -5.21 10.07
N LEU A 365 -24.45 -6.19 10.85
CA LEU A 365 -23.59 -7.07 11.63
C LEU A 365 -22.61 -7.85 10.73
N GLY A 366 -23.11 -8.43 9.63
CA GLY A 366 -22.28 -9.16 8.68
C GLY A 366 -21.22 -8.27 8.01
N ILE A 367 -21.63 -7.11 7.48
CA ILE A 367 -20.71 -6.17 6.82
C ILE A 367 -19.68 -5.63 7.82
N SER A 368 -20.09 -5.26 9.03
CA SER A 368 -19.19 -4.72 10.05
C SER A 368 -18.22 -5.77 10.60
N PHE A 369 -18.60 -7.05 10.68
CA PHE A 369 -17.68 -8.15 10.96
C PHE A 369 -16.62 -8.30 9.86
N LEU A 370 -17.03 -8.27 8.58
CA LEU A 370 -16.12 -8.42 7.44
C LEU A 370 -15.10 -7.27 7.33
N TRP A 371 -15.41 -6.07 7.86
CA TRP A 371 -14.43 -4.99 8.01
C TRP A 371 -13.24 -5.36 8.90
N GLY A 372 -13.36 -6.38 9.76
CA GLY A 372 -12.26 -6.92 10.54
C GLY A 372 -11.04 -7.30 9.70
N PHE A 373 -11.23 -7.87 8.51
CA PHE A 373 -10.14 -8.17 7.57
C PHE A 373 -9.37 -6.91 7.16
N ALA A 374 -10.09 -5.86 6.78
CA ALA A 374 -9.50 -4.59 6.37
C ALA A 374 -8.76 -3.92 7.54
N PHE A 375 -9.34 -3.92 8.74
CA PHE A 375 -8.71 -3.33 9.93
C PHE A 375 -7.44 -4.08 10.38
N ILE A 376 -7.45 -5.41 10.35
CA ILE A 376 -6.25 -6.22 10.57
C ILE A 376 -5.18 -5.83 9.57
N HIS A 377 -5.53 -5.77 8.29
CA HIS A 377 -4.61 -5.36 7.22
C HIS A 377 -4.03 -3.95 7.48
N TYR A 378 -4.88 -2.94 7.74
CA TYR A 378 -4.44 -1.57 8.01
C TYR A 378 -3.52 -1.47 9.22
N TYR A 379 -3.87 -2.21 10.28
CA TYR A 379 -3.13 -2.22 11.53
C TYR A 379 -1.77 -2.88 11.37
N LEU A 380 -1.72 -4.08 10.79
CA LEU A 380 -0.48 -4.85 10.63
C LEU A 380 0.48 -4.15 9.67
N ASP A 381 0.00 -3.65 8.53
CA ASP A 381 0.82 -2.92 7.57
C ASP A 381 1.46 -1.66 8.18
N SER A 382 0.79 -1.03 9.15
CA SER A 382 1.34 0.10 9.87
C SER A 382 2.57 -0.24 10.75
N LYS A 383 2.81 -1.53 11.01
CA LYS A 383 3.85 -2.05 11.91
C LYS A 383 4.92 -2.85 11.18
N ILE A 384 4.55 -3.72 10.24
CA ILE A 384 5.46 -4.70 9.62
C ILE A 384 6.40 -4.11 8.56
N TRP A 385 6.08 -2.92 8.03
CA TRP A 385 6.91 -2.24 7.03
C TRP A 385 7.85 -1.18 7.65
N ARG A 386 7.88 -1.05 8.97
CA ARG A 386 8.77 -0.10 9.65
C ARG A 386 10.18 -0.66 9.73
N VAL A 387 11.11 -0.09 8.96
CA VAL A 387 12.54 -0.45 8.97
C VAL A 387 13.13 -0.49 10.38
N ARG A 388 12.76 0.46 11.26
CA ARG A 388 13.23 0.49 12.66
C ARG A 388 12.76 -0.71 13.49
N ARG A 389 11.65 -1.35 13.13
CA ARG A 389 11.04 -2.48 13.86
C ARG A 389 11.18 -3.81 13.13
N ASP A 390 11.84 -3.81 11.97
CA ASP A 390 12.08 -5.01 11.18
C ASP A 390 13.44 -4.91 10.44
N PRO A 391 14.51 -5.42 11.06
CA PRO A 391 15.84 -5.45 10.45
C PRO A 391 15.87 -6.20 9.12
N SER A 392 14.96 -7.16 8.89
CA SER A 392 14.89 -7.90 7.63
C SER A 392 14.43 -7.01 6.47
N VAL A 393 13.53 -6.05 6.74
CA VAL A 393 13.10 -5.05 5.77
C VAL A 393 14.24 -4.07 5.46
N GLY A 394 15.00 -3.63 6.46
CA GLY A 394 16.19 -2.80 6.26
C GLY A 394 17.26 -3.49 5.40
N LYS A 395 17.54 -4.77 5.69
CA LYS A 395 18.49 -5.59 4.94
C LYS A 395 18.03 -5.82 3.50
N ALA A 396 16.77 -6.20 3.29
CA ALA A 396 16.21 -6.41 1.95
C ALA A 396 16.24 -5.12 1.12
N LEU A 397 15.93 -3.99 1.76
CA LEU A 397 15.98 -2.69 1.15
C LEU A 397 17.39 -2.11 1.06
N LYS A 398 18.49 -2.79 1.43
CA LYS A 398 19.86 -2.23 1.42
C LYS A 398 19.91 -0.83 2.04
N MET A 399 19.37 -0.73 3.26
CA MET A 399 19.34 0.49 4.06
C MET A 399 20.36 0.34 5.18
N ASP A 400 21.61 0.71 4.89
CA ASP A 400 22.68 0.80 5.87
C ASP A 400 22.41 1.92 6.90
#